data_AF-A0A973FYY6-F1
#
_entry.id   AF-A0A973FYY6-F1
#
_cell.length_a   1.000
_cell.length_b   1.000
_cell.length_c   1.000
_cell.angle_alpha   90.00
_cell.angle_beta   90.00
_cell.angle_gamma   90.00
#
_symmetry.space_group_name_H-M   'P 1'
#
loop_
_entity.id
_entity.type
_entity.pdbx_description
1 polymer ?
#
loop_
_entity_poly.entity_id
_entity_poly.type
_entity_poly.pdbx_seq_one_letter_code
_entity_poly.pdbx_strand_id
1 'polypeptide(L)' 'MSPSLTPEDQFLTRRVLSMQESQTMRITALANKMKAEGKDIVSLSAGEPDFPTPENVN' A
#
# COMPACT_ATOMS: atom_id res chain seq x y z
N MET A 1 23.31 4.50 11.55
CA MET A 1 22.49 3.29 11.79
C MET A 1 22.49 2.47 10.51
N SER A 2 23.18 1.33 10.49
CA SER A 2 23.03 0.37 9.39
C SER A 2 21.75 -0.44 9.64
N PRO A 3 20.87 -0.62 8.66
CA PRO A 3 19.71 -1.49 8.83
C PRO A 3 20.23 -2.92 9.03
N SER A 4 19.85 -3.55 10.14
CA SER A 4 20.17 -4.94 10.41
C SER A 4 19.33 -5.79 9.45
N LEU A 5 19.99 -6.41 8.47
CA LEU A 5 19.33 -7.29 7.49
C LEU A 5 18.74 -8.49 8.22
N THR A 6 17.47 -8.78 7.94
CA THR A 6 16.78 -9.98 8.42
C THR A 6 17.15 -11.19 7.56
N PRO A 7 16.98 -12.43 8.03
CA PRO A 7 17.26 -13.63 7.22
C PRO A 7 16.49 -13.66 5.89
N GLU A 8 15.27 -13.11 5.84
CA GLU A 8 14.48 -12.99 4.61
C GLU A 8 15.09 -12.01 3.57
N ASP A 9 15.91 -11.03 3.98
CA ASP A 9 16.54 -10.07 3.06
C ASP A 9 17.69 -10.66 2.25
N GLN A 10 18.19 -11.84 2.63
CA GLN A 10 19.38 -12.46 2.02
C GLN A 10 19.18 -12.81 0.53
N PHE A 11 17.93 -12.96 0.09
CA PHE A 11 17.58 -13.28 -1.30
C PHE A 11 17.16 -12.06 -2.13
N LEU A 12 17.15 -10.85 -1.55
CA LEU A 12 16.72 -9.64 -2.22
C LEU A 12 17.90 -8.88 -2.85
N THR A 13 17.71 -8.42 -4.09
CA THR A 13 18.70 -7.58 -4.78
C THR A 13 18.81 -6.20 -4.12
N ARG A 14 20.02 -5.63 -4.09
CA ARG A 14 20.30 -4.29 -3.53
C ARG A 14 19.34 -3.19 -4.01
N ARG A 15 18.85 -3.27 -5.26
CA ARG A 15 17.85 -2.34 -5.80
C ARG A 15 16.57 -2.32 -4.96
N VAL A 16 16.04 -3.49 -4.60
CA VAL A 16 14.81 -3.61 -3.79
C VAL A 16 15.05 -3.05 -2.39
N LEU A 17 16.18 -3.40 -1.77
CA LEU A 17 16.56 -2.90 -0.44
C LEU A 17 16.77 -1.37 -0.39
N SER A 18 17.05 -0.74 -1.53
CA SER A 18 17.21 0.72 -1.63
C SER A 18 15.92 1.48 -1.97
N MET A 19 14.82 0.78 -2.27
CA MET A 19 13.54 1.42 -2.58
C MET A 19 12.91 1.96 -1.30
N GLN A 20 12.56 3.24 -1.29
CA GLN A 20 11.78 3.81 -0.21
C GLN A 20 10.33 3.33 -0.28
N GLU A 21 9.72 3.12 0.88
CA GLU A 21 8.29 2.83 0.97
C GLU A 21 7.47 3.96 0.33
N SER A 22 6.56 3.57 -0.57
CA SER A 22 5.64 4.52 -1.21
C SER A 22 4.74 5.17 -0.16
N GLN A 23 4.83 6.50 -0.05
CA GLN A 23 3.97 7.29 0.85
C GLN A 23 2.49 7.10 0.50
N THR A 24 2.16 6.99 -0.79
CA THR A 24 0.80 6.72 -1.26
C THR A 24 0.29 5.37 -0.77
N MET A 25 1.11 4.32 -0.85
CA MET A 25 0.70 2.99 -0.37
C MET A 25 0.49 2.96 1.15
N ARG A 26 1.32 3.67 1.92
CA ARG A 26 1.15 3.79 3.37
C ARG A 26 -0.16 4.47 3.74
N ILE A 27 -0.50 5.56 3.06
CA ILE A 27 -1.75 6.30 3.30
C ILE A 27 -2.96 5.44 2.95
N THR A 28 -2.94 4.74 1.80
CA THR A 28 -4.01 3.82 1.40
C THR A 28 -4.19 2.68 2.40
N ALA A 29 -3.10 2.06 2.86
CA ALA A 29 -3.16 0.99 3.86
C ALA A 29 -3.75 1.48 5.20
N LEU A 30 -3.37 2.68 5.63
CA LEU A 30 -3.91 3.30 6.84
C LEU A 30 -5.41 3.59 6.72
N ALA A 31 -5.84 4.17 5.59
CA ALA A 31 -7.25 4.46 5.32
C ALA A 31 -8.09 3.17 5.32
N ASN A 32 -7.59 2.10 4.69
CA ASN A 32 -8.25 0.79 4.67
C ASN A 32 -8.37 0.19 6.07
N LYS A 33 -7.31 0.30 6.89
CA LYS A 33 -7.34 -0.16 8.29
C LYS A 33 -8.36 0.62 9.11
N MET A 34 -8.40 1.94 8.98
CA MET A 34 -9.36 2.77 9.71
C MET A 34 -10.81 2.51 9.28
N LYS A 35 -11.05 2.27 7.98
CA LYS A 35 -12.37 1.83 7.46
C LYS A 35 -12.78 0.49 8.05
N ALA A 36 -11.87 -0.48 8.17
CA ALA A 36 -12.13 -1.78 8.80
C ALA A 36 -12.40 -1.68 10.31
N GLU A 37 -11.79 -0.70 11.00
CA GLU A 37 -12.07 -0.36 12.40
C GLU A 37 -13.41 0.37 12.59
N GLY A 38 -14.18 0.61 11.52
CA GLY A 38 -15.49 1.28 11.57
C GLY A 38 -15.41 2.79 11.71
N LYS A 39 -14.25 3.40 11.45
CA LYS A 39 -14.09 4.87 11.45
C LYS A 39 -14.61 5.44 10.13
N ASP A 40 -15.35 6.53 10.23
CA ASP A 40 -15.81 7.30 9.07
C ASP A 40 -14.61 8.04 8.45
N ILE A 41 -14.13 7.55 7.32
CA ILE A 41 -12.89 7.95 6.66
C ILE A 41 -13.21 8.34 5.21
N VAL A 42 -12.91 9.58 4.84
CA VAL A 42 -12.93 10.03 3.45
C VAL A 42 -11.53 9.83 2.84
N SER A 43 -11.34 8.75 2.09
CA SER A 43 -10.07 8.46 1.41
C SER A 43 -9.99 9.22 0.08
N LEU A 44 -9.25 10.33 0.05
CA LEU A 44 -8.97 11.11 -1.17
C LEU A 44 -7.69 10.66 -1.90
N SER A 45 -7.05 9.58 -1.41
CA SER A 45 -5.77 9.10 -1.92
C SER A 45 -5.90 7.94 -2.91
N ALA A 46 -7.03 7.25 -2.93
CA ALA A 46 -7.29 6.17 -3.87
C ALA A 46 -7.86 6.76 -5.17
N GLY A 47 -7.09 6.73 -6.25
CA GLY A 47 -7.57 7.03 -7.60
C GLY A 47 -8.37 5.89 -8.23
N GLU A 48 -8.86 4.94 -7.43
CA GLU A 48 -9.71 3.86 -7.90
C GLU A 48 -11.16 4.37 -7.95
N PRO A 49 -11.84 4.27 -9.10
CA PRO A 49 -13.24 4.68 -9.20
C PRO A 49 -14.09 3.84 -8.24
N ASP A 50 -14.93 4.53 -7.46
CA ASP A 50 -15.87 3.94 -6.49
C ASP A 50 -17.00 3.13 -7.15
N PHE A 51 -16.97 3.00 -8.48
CA PHE A 51 -17.94 2.26 -9.27
C PHE A 51 -17.44 0.83 -9.49
N PRO A 52 -18.28 -0.20 -9.27
CA PRO A 52 -17.92 -1.54 -9.67
C PRO A 52 -17.66 -1.58 -11.18
N THR A 53 -16.67 -2.38 -11.60
CA THR A 53 -16.40 -2.61 -13.02
C THR A 53 -17.71 -3.08 -13.70
N PRO A 54 -18.19 -2.37 -14.75
CA PRO A 54 -19.42 -2.76 -15.43
C PRO A 54 -19.33 -4.15 -16.06
N GLU A 55 -20.45 -4.89 -16.11
CA GLU A 55 -20.51 -6.26 -16.70
C GLU A 55 -20.20 -6.30 -18.21
N ASN A 56 -20.23 -5.15 -18.90
CA ASN A 56 -20.05 -5.06 -20.35
C ASN A 56 -18.59 -4.74 -20.76
N VAL A 57 -17.62 -5.07 -19.92
CA VAL A 57 -16.19 -4.95 -20.24
C VAL A 57 -15.63 -6.35 -20.45
N ASN A 58 -15.72 -6.86 -21.67
CA ASN A 58 -15.06 -8.08 -22.14
C ASN A 58 -14.41 -7.84 -23.50
#